data_AF-A0A3A5V7I0-F1
#
_entry.id   AF-A0A3A5V7I0-F1
#
_cell.length_a   1.000
_cell.length_b   1.000
_cell.length_c   1.000
_cell.angle_alpha   90.00
_cell.angle_beta   90.00
_cell.angle_gamma   90.00
#
_symmetry.space_group_name_H-M   'P 1'
#
loop_
_entity.id
_entity.type
_entity.pdbx_description
1 polymer ?
#
loop_
_entity_poly.entity_id
_entity_poly.type
_entity_poly.pdbx_seq_one_letter_code
_entity_poly.pdbx_strand_id
1 'polypeptide(L)'
;RWSFLECDGGVTSSINRMKGEGHFSWISGQKKYTFLAIKAILSWKSQMAWIKVDDQPGKRVDLTGLFAMMQAETFGGGYRVAPGMQPFGDSASIVLGFGLSKLQMLRVMGPLEKGKHVGKWGKISMEPCRSFEIRGLDSEGNPTEKGHDPPLFISLDGEISMTTPVRFEFHEGQLNVRGGQSPPNV
;
A
#
# COMPACT_ATOMS: atom_id res chain seq x y z
N ARG A 1 -10.91 -1.85 13.02
CA ARG A 1 -9.49 -1.90 13.44
C ARG A 1 -8.90 -0.51 13.18
N TRP A 2 -7.92 -0.07 13.96
CA TRP A 2 -7.24 1.20 13.74
C TRP A 2 -5.88 0.95 13.11
N SER A 3 -5.43 1.89 12.29
CA SER A 3 -4.06 1.99 11.76
C SER A 3 -3.65 3.45 11.85
N PHE A 4 -2.40 3.68 12.21
CA PHE A 4 -1.87 5.02 12.50
C PHE A 4 -0.76 5.45 11.55
N LEU A 5 -0.14 4.51 10.82
CA LEU A 5 0.95 4.79 9.89
C LEU A 5 0.52 4.47 8.45
N GLU A 6 0.14 3.23 8.18
CA GLU A 6 -0.23 2.79 6.84
C GLU A 6 -1.19 1.61 6.80
N CYS A 7 -2.00 1.60 5.74
CA CYS A 7 -2.77 0.44 5.30
C CYS A 7 -2.33 0.08 3.88
N ASP A 8 -1.87 -1.15 3.66
CA ASP A 8 -1.34 -1.56 2.36
C ASP A 8 -1.80 -2.96 1.92
N GLY A 9 -1.77 -3.19 0.61
CA GLY A 9 -2.12 -4.46 0.00
C GLY A 9 -1.56 -4.62 -1.41
N GLY A 10 -1.68 -5.83 -1.94
CA GLY A 10 -0.99 -6.23 -3.17
C GLY A 10 0.33 -6.92 -2.87
N VAL A 11 1.35 -6.69 -3.70
CA VAL A 11 2.64 -7.38 -3.56
C VAL A 11 3.30 -7.13 -2.19
N THR A 12 3.01 -6.00 -1.56
CA THR A 12 3.50 -5.61 -0.23
C THR A 12 2.98 -6.50 0.90
N SER A 13 1.74 -6.99 0.83
CA SER A 13 1.24 -7.91 1.87
C SER A 13 1.90 -9.28 1.80
N SER A 14 2.35 -9.72 0.62
CA SER A 14 3.21 -10.91 0.50
C SER A 14 4.59 -10.70 1.14
N ILE A 15 5.14 -9.49 1.10
CA ILE A 15 6.40 -9.15 1.77
C ILE A 15 6.24 -9.29 3.29
N ASN A 16 5.15 -8.77 3.85
CA ASN A 16 4.87 -8.88 5.28
C ASN A 16 4.61 -10.34 5.71
N ARG A 17 3.99 -11.15 4.85
CA ARG A 17 3.80 -12.59 5.12
C ARG A 17 5.13 -13.32 5.20
N MET A 18 6.00 -13.08 4.22
CA MET A 18 7.34 -13.69 4.19
C MET A 18 8.23 -13.23 5.36
N LYS A 19 8.02 -11.99 5.86
CA LYS A 19 8.68 -11.51 7.08
C LYS A 19 8.21 -12.31 8.31
N GLY A 20 6.90 -12.51 8.47
CA GLY A 20 6.32 -13.34 9.53
C GLY A 20 6.75 -14.80 9.45
N GLU A 21 6.91 -15.33 8.23
CA GLU A 21 7.40 -16.68 7.95
C GLU A 21 8.93 -16.83 8.14
N GLY A 22 9.65 -15.77 8.51
CA GLY A 22 11.08 -15.84 8.85
C GLY A 22 12.04 -15.88 7.66
N HIS A 23 11.58 -15.58 6.44
CA HIS A 23 12.46 -15.55 5.27
C HIS A 23 13.53 -14.45 5.39
N PHE A 24 14.78 -14.81 5.10
CA PHE A 24 15.95 -13.92 5.16
C PHE A 24 16.17 -13.26 6.52
N SER A 25 15.94 -14.01 7.61
CA SER A 25 16.22 -13.59 8.99
C SER A 25 17.68 -13.15 9.23
N TRP A 26 18.62 -13.56 8.37
CA TRP A 26 20.04 -13.20 8.43
C TRP A 26 20.41 -11.82 7.85
N ILE A 27 19.47 -11.13 7.18
CA ILE A 27 19.71 -9.80 6.58
C ILE A 27 18.90 -8.77 7.38
N SER A 28 19.54 -7.70 7.85
CA SER A 28 18.89 -6.59 8.56
C SER A 28 18.79 -5.32 7.70
N GLY A 29 17.91 -4.41 8.11
CA GLY A 29 17.76 -3.09 7.48
C GLY A 29 17.19 -3.10 6.05
N GLN A 30 17.42 -2.02 5.32
CA GLN A 30 16.81 -1.73 4.02
C GLN A 30 17.09 -2.81 2.94
N LYS A 31 18.26 -3.46 2.99
CA LYS A 31 18.63 -4.54 2.05
C LYS A 31 17.73 -5.77 2.19
N LYS A 32 17.23 -6.06 3.41
CA LYS A 32 16.25 -7.13 3.65
C LYS A 32 14.95 -6.85 2.90
N TYR A 33 14.45 -5.61 3.01
CA TYR A 33 13.22 -5.19 2.35
C TYR A 33 13.34 -5.26 0.83
N THR A 34 14.50 -4.87 0.28
CA THR A 34 14.75 -5.00 -1.15
C THR A 34 14.68 -6.45 -1.62
N PHE A 35 15.31 -7.37 -0.90
CA PHE A 35 15.34 -8.77 -1.32
C PHE A 35 13.99 -9.48 -1.15
N LEU A 36 13.28 -9.20 -0.05
CA LEU A 36 11.91 -9.68 0.14
C LEU A 36 10.96 -9.15 -0.93
N ALA A 37 11.09 -7.87 -1.31
CA ALA A 37 10.30 -7.27 -2.37
C ALA A 37 10.55 -7.94 -3.73
N ILE A 38 11.81 -8.22 -4.09
CA ILE A 38 12.14 -8.94 -5.33
C ILE A 38 11.48 -10.33 -5.34
N LYS A 39 11.59 -11.09 -4.25
CA LYS A 39 10.96 -12.41 -4.14
C LYS A 39 9.43 -12.31 -4.27
N ALA A 40 8.81 -11.33 -3.61
CA ALA A 40 7.36 -11.10 -3.69
C ALA A 40 6.92 -10.79 -5.12
N ILE A 41 7.63 -9.89 -5.82
CA ILE A 41 7.34 -9.51 -7.21
C ILE A 41 7.38 -10.73 -8.14
N LEU A 42 8.38 -11.59 -7.98
CA LEU A 42 8.56 -12.75 -8.86
C LEU A 42 7.46 -13.80 -8.65
N SER A 43 7.03 -14.01 -7.41
CA SER A 43 5.99 -14.98 -7.05
C SER A 43 4.55 -14.46 -7.19
N TRP A 44 4.36 -13.15 -7.37
CA TRP A 44 3.03 -12.55 -7.47
C TRP A 44 2.25 -13.05 -8.68
N LYS A 45 1.01 -13.47 -8.43
CA LYS A 45 -0.01 -13.74 -9.46
C LYS A 45 -1.01 -12.59 -9.39
N SER A 46 -1.25 -11.94 -10.53
CA SER A 46 -2.19 -10.83 -10.55
C SER A 46 -3.63 -11.29 -10.28
N GLN A 47 -4.39 -10.41 -9.66
CA GLN A 47 -5.82 -10.53 -9.43
C GLN A 47 -6.50 -9.22 -9.85
N MET A 48 -7.73 -9.32 -10.37
CA MET A 48 -8.53 -8.14 -10.64
C MET A 48 -9.26 -7.72 -9.36
N ALA A 49 -9.35 -6.41 -9.13
CA ALA A 49 -10.12 -5.84 -8.04
C ALA A 49 -11.03 -4.72 -8.53
N TRP A 50 -12.05 -4.44 -7.76
CA TRP A 50 -12.76 -3.18 -7.80
C TRP A 50 -12.25 -2.29 -6.68
N ILE A 51 -11.95 -1.03 -7.01
CA ILE A 51 -11.54 -0.03 -6.03
C ILE A 51 -12.38 1.23 -6.13
N LYS A 52 -12.51 1.94 -5.01
CA LYS A 52 -13.11 3.27 -4.93
C LYS A 52 -12.28 4.16 -4.01
N VAL A 53 -11.99 5.38 -4.48
CA VAL A 53 -11.30 6.42 -3.71
C VAL A 53 -12.30 7.55 -3.52
N ASP A 54 -12.60 7.86 -2.26
CA ASP A 54 -13.57 8.89 -1.87
C ASP A 54 -14.91 8.76 -2.62
N ASP A 55 -15.41 9.86 -3.15
CA ASP A 55 -16.67 9.94 -3.90
C ASP A 55 -16.50 9.67 -5.40
N GLN A 56 -15.28 9.32 -5.86
CA GLN A 56 -15.06 8.99 -7.26
C GLN A 56 -15.81 7.70 -7.65
N PRO A 57 -16.24 7.55 -8.91
CA PRO A 57 -16.79 6.30 -9.39
C PRO A 57 -15.81 5.14 -9.21
N GLY A 58 -16.32 4.02 -8.70
CA GLY A 58 -15.49 2.83 -8.54
C GLY A 58 -15.03 2.27 -9.88
N LYS A 59 -13.81 1.73 -9.93
CA LYS A 59 -13.17 1.25 -11.15
C LYS A 59 -12.53 -0.12 -10.95
N ARG A 60 -12.49 -0.90 -12.03
CA ARG A 60 -11.79 -2.18 -12.07
C ARG A 60 -10.30 -1.93 -12.31
N VAL A 61 -9.45 -2.63 -11.57
CA VAL A 61 -7.99 -2.52 -11.67
C VAL A 61 -7.33 -3.90 -11.67
N ASP A 62 -6.21 -3.98 -12.38
CA ASP A 62 -5.29 -5.11 -12.32
C ASP A 62 -4.32 -4.89 -11.14
N LEU A 63 -4.43 -5.71 -10.09
CA LEU A 63 -3.59 -5.62 -8.88
C LEU A 63 -2.15 -6.09 -9.08
N THR A 64 -1.61 -6.08 -10.30
CA THR A 64 -0.16 -6.19 -10.50
C THR A 64 0.52 -4.92 -10.00
N GLY A 65 0.86 -4.89 -8.71
CA GLY A 65 1.41 -3.72 -8.06
C GLY A 65 1.02 -3.61 -6.59
N LEU A 66 0.76 -2.39 -6.12
CA LEU A 66 0.43 -2.11 -4.72
C LEU A 66 -0.54 -0.94 -4.60
N PHE A 67 -1.27 -0.92 -3.50
CA PHE A 67 -1.82 0.31 -2.96
C PHE A 67 -1.28 0.52 -1.54
N ALA A 68 -1.14 1.78 -1.13
CA ALA A 68 -0.79 2.14 0.23
C ALA A 68 -1.50 3.43 0.62
N MET A 69 -2.36 3.36 1.64
CA MET A 69 -2.96 4.54 2.28
C MET A 69 -2.05 4.95 3.44
N MET A 70 -1.49 6.14 3.35
CA MET A 70 -0.35 6.58 4.15
C MET A 70 -0.70 7.83 4.95
N GLN A 71 -0.35 7.83 6.24
CA GLN A 71 -0.42 9.02 7.11
C GLN A 71 0.98 9.65 7.34
N ALA A 72 2.04 8.96 6.94
CA ALA A 72 3.42 9.43 7.03
C ALA A 72 4.15 9.24 5.69
N GLU A 73 5.26 9.96 5.49
CA GLU A 73 6.02 9.91 4.24
C GLU A 73 6.67 8.54 3.98
N THR A 74 7.18 7.91 5.03
CA THR A 74 8.02 6.72 4.91
C THR A 74 7.39 5.46 5.46
N PHE A 75 7.62 4.34 4.77
CA PHE A 75 7.24 2.99 5.20
C PHE A 75 8.35 1.97 4.87
N GLY A 76 8.32 0.79 5.50
CA GLY A 76 9.05 -0.39 5.04
C GLY A 76 10.58 -0.25 5.00
N GLY A 77 11.19 0.29 6.06
CA GLY A 77 12.66 0.43 6.14
C GLY A 77 13.21 1.71 5.50
N GLY A 78 12.40 2.77 5.42
CA GLY A 78 12.82 4.10 4.97
C GLY A 78 12.43 4.47 3.54
N TYR A 79 11.61 3.64 2.86
CA TYR A 79 11.09 3.99 1.54
C TYR A 79 10.11 5.16 1.67
N ARG A 80 10.32 6.20 0.87
CA ARG A 80 9.44 7.38 0.79
C ARG A 80 8.23 7.08 -0.09
N VAL A 81 7.31 6.27 0.43
CA VAL A 81 6.12 5.78 -0.30
C VAL A 81 5.14 6.91 -0.60
N ALA A 82 4.93 7.85 0.34
CA ALA A 82 4.09 9.03 0.12
C ALA A 82 4.92 10.32 0.28
N PRO A 83 5.73 10.70 -0.73
CA PRO A 83 6.65 11.84 -0.64
C PRO A 83 5.93 13.12 -0.21
N GLY A 84 6.46 13.78 0.83
CA GLY A 84 5.88 15.01 1.38
C GLY A 84 4.66 14.83 2.29
N MET A 85 4.20 13.59 2.55
CA MET A 85 3.11 13.35 3.49
C MET A 85 3.51 13.72 4.94
N GLN A 86 2.56 14.29 5.68
CA GLN A 86 2.69 14.61 7.11
C GLN A 86 1.42 14.20 7.88
N PRO A 87 1.52 13.82 9.16
CA PRO A 87 0.40 13.26 9.92
C PRO A 87 -0.59 14.31 10.46
N PHE A 88 -0.39 15.60 10.19
CA PHE A 88 -1.21 16.70 10.72
C PHE A 88 -2.25 17.24 9.74
N GLY A 89 -2.31 16.67 8.53
CA GLY A 89 -3.30 17.06 7.52
C GLY A 89 -4.72 16.62 7.84
N ASP A 90 -5.65 17.03 6.98
CA ASP A 90 -7.06 16.67 7.00
C ASP A 90 -7.38 15.39 6.18
N SER A 91 -6.35 14.70 5.69
CA SER A 91 -6.51 13.51 4.86
C SER A 91 -5.27 12.62 4.95
N ALA A 92 -5.42 11.36 4.56
CA ALA A 92 -4.30 10.49 4.24
C ALA A 92 -3.89 10.69 2.76
N SER A 93 -2.76 10.14 2.34
CA SER A 93 -2.42 9.99 0.92
C SER A 93 -2.61 8.55 0.48
N ILE A 94 -3.36 8.32 -0.59
CA ILE A 94 -3.41 7.01 -1.25
C ILE A 94 -2.41 6.98 -2.40
N VAL A 95 -1.51 6.00 -2.37
CA VAL A 95 -0.56 5.72 -3.45
C VAL A 95 -1.07 4.50 -4.18
N LEU A 96 -1.35 4.65 -5.48
CA LEU A 96 -1.88 3.59 -6.33
C LEU A 96 -0.87 3.28 -7.43
N GLY A 97 -0.37 2.05 -7.48
CA GLY A 97 0.48 1.56 -8.55
C GLY A 97 -0.06 0.25 -9.07
N PHE A 98 -0.88 0.28 -10.13
CA PHE A 98 -1.55 -0.91 -10.68
C PHE A 98 -1.08 -1.23 -12.11
N GLY A 99 -1.27 -2.47 -12.54
CA GLY A 99 -0.89 -2.94 -13.88
C GLY A 99 0.59 -2.77 -14.22
N LEU A 100 1.49 -2.77 -13.23
CA LEU A 100 2.94 -2.71 -13.44
C LEU A 100 3.46 -4.07 -13.88
N SER A 101 4.27 -4.13 -14.93
CA SER A 101 4.97 -5.39 -15.25
C SER A 101 6.00 -5.73 -14.15
N LYS A 102 6.39 -7.00 -14.01
CA LYS A 102 7.43 -7.41 -13.03
C LYS A 102 8.72 -6.60 -13.19
N LEU A 103 9.11 -6.28 -14.42
CA LEU A 103 10.28 -5.44 -14.70
C LEU A 103 10.06 -3.98 -14.25
N GLN A 104 8.86 -3.42 -14.44
CA GLN A 104 8.52 -2.09 -13.93
C GLN A 104 8.55 -2.07 -12.39
N MET A 105 8.01 -3.10 -11.73
CA MET A 105 8.05 -3.23 -10.28
C MET A 105 9.49 -3.31 -9.74
N LEU A 106 10.38 -4.07 -10.37
CA LEU A 106 11.79 -4.10 -9.96
C LEU A 106 12.47 -2.74 -10.18
N ARG A 107 12.20 -2.07 -11.31
CA ARG A 107 12.77 -0.76 -11.64
C ARG A 107 12.21 0.39 -10.79
N VAL A 108 11.06 0.21 -10.14
CA VAL A 108 10.47 1.25 -9.29
C VAL A 108 11.11 1.32 -7.90
N MET A 109 11.80 0.26 -7.45
CA MET A 109 12.31 0.19 -6.08
C MET A 109 13.28 1.34 -5.73
N GLY A 110 14.27 1.62 -6.58
CA GLY A 110 15.19 2.75 -6.35
C GLY A 110 14.50 4.13 -6.38
N PRO A 111 13.61 4.39 -7.34
CA PRO A 111 12.74 5.58 -7.29
C PRO A 111 11.83 5.65 -6.06
N LEU A 112 11.26 4.53 -5.61
CA LEU A 112 10.40 4.45 -4.43
C LEU A 112 11.17 4.83 -3.17
N GLU A 113 12.39 4.33 -3.03
CA GLU A 113 13.32 4.68 -1.94
C GLU A 113 13.54 6.19 -1.86
N LYS A 114 13.68 6.84 -3.02
CA LYS A 114 13.98 8.27 -3.14
C LYS A 114 12.72 9.17 -3.20
N GLY A 115 11.52 8.60 -3.18
CA GLY A 115 10.28 9.34 -3.35
C GLY A 115 10.07 9.93 -4.76
N LYS A 116 10.66 9.32 -5.79
CA LYS A 116 10.59 9.76 -7.21
C LYS A 116 9.79 8.81 -8.10
N HIS A 117 8.89 8.04 -7.51
CA HIS A 117 8.13 6.99 -8.18
C HIS A 117 6.76 7.47 -8.69
N VAL A 118 6.14 8.47 -8.04
CA VAL A 118 4.87 9.09 -8.45
C VAL A 118 4.99 9.62 -9.88
N GLY A 119 3.98 9.36 -10.71
CA GLY A 119 3.92 9.72 -12.13
C GLY A 119 4.66 8.77 -13.07
N LYS A 120 5.46 7.82 -12.57
CA LYS A 120 6.23 6.92 -13.46
C LYS A 120 5.31 6.07 -14.34
N TRP A 121 5.63 6.09 -15.63
CA TRP A 121 4.91 5.36 -16.69
C TRP A 121 3.41 5.71 -16.80
N GLY A 122 2.95 6.77 -16.15
CA GLY A 122 1.52 7.08 -16.05
C GLY A 122 0.70 6.06 -15.26
N LYS A 123 1.36 5.18 -14.47
CA LYS A 123 0.72 4.07 -13.75
C LYS A 123 0.75 4.19 -12.23
N ILE A 124 1.52 5.15 -11.72
CA ILE A 124 1.70 5.38 -10.29
C ILE A 124 1.16 6.76 -9.96
N SER A 125 0.10 6.83 -9.17
CA SER A 125 -0.50 8.08 -8.70
C SER A 125 -0.40 8.19 -7.19
N MET A 126 -0.50 9.42 -6.71
CA MET A 126 -0.67 9.76 -5.31
C MET A 126 -1.72 10.86 -5.25
N GLU A 127 -2.75 10.68 -4.44
CA GLU A 127 -3.82 11.65 -4.24
C GLU A 127 -4.25 11.70 -2.76
N PRO A 128 -4.77 12.85 -2.27
CA PRO A 128 -5.45 12.90 -0.98
C PRO A 128 -6.59 11.89 -0.93
N CYS A 129 -6.82 11.28 0.23
CA CYS A 129 -7.81 10.24 0.41
C CYS A 129 -8.38 10.26 1.83
N ARG A 130 -9.71 10.29 1.93
CA ARG A 130 -10.43 10.14 3.20
C ARG A 130 -11.10 8.78 3.34
N SER A 131 -11.43 8.13 2.22
CA SER A 131 -11.94 6.77 2.22
C SER A 131 -11.44 5.98 1.03
N PHE A 132 -11.03 4.74 1.28
CA PHE A 132 -10.59 3.81 0.25
C PHE A 132 -11.30 2.49 0.43
N GLU A 133 -11.83 1.94 -0.65
CA GLU A 133 -12.50 0.66 -0.65
C GLU A 133 -11.91 -0.26 -1.71
N ILE A 134 -11.75 -1.53 -1.35
CA ILE A 134 -11.27 -2.57 -2.25
C ILE A 134 -12.07 -3.86 -2.06
N ARG A 135 -12.55 -4.40 -3.18
CA ARG A 135 -13.39 -5.60 -3.26
C ARG A 135 -12.91 -6.54 -4.35
N GLY A 136 -13.21 -7.82 -4.18
CA GLY A 136 -13.07 -8.79 -5.26
C GLY A 136 -14.10 -8.55 -6.36
N LEU A 137 -13.92 -9.26 -7.48
CA LEU A 137 -14.90 -9.29 -8.57
C LEU A 137 -15.55 -10.68 -8.65
N ASP A 138 -16.83 -10.74 -8.97
CA ASP A 138 -17.52 -11.98 -9.33
C ASP A 138 -17.25 -12.40 -10.79
N SER A 139 -17.89 -13.48 -11.24
CA SER A 139 -17.75 -14.01 -12.60
C SER A 139 -18.23 -13.05 -13.70
N GLU A 140 -19.07 -12.08 -13.36
CA GLU A 140 -19.57 -11.05 -14.27
C GLU A 140 -18.71 -9.77 -14.24
N GLY A 141 -17.69 -9.75 -13.37
CA GLY A 141 -16.82 -8.60 -13.17
C GLY A 141 -17.45 -7.51 -12.29
N ASN A 142 -18.49 -7.82 -11.51
CA ASN A 142 -19.11 -6.90 -10.57
C ASN A 142 -18.44 -7.00 -9.19
N PRO A 143 -18.35 -5.90 -8.41
CA PRO A 143 -17.81 -5.93 -7.07
C PRO A 143 -18.63 -6.88 -6.19
N THR A 144 -17.96 -7.76 -5.46
CA THR A 144 -18.61 -8.75 -4.59
C THR A 144 -18.19 -8.59 -3.14
N GLU A 145 -19.07 -9.01 -2.22
CA GLU A 145 -18.78 -9.14 -0.79
C GLU A 145 -17.93 -10.37 -0.47
N LYS A 146 -17.74 -11.27 -1.45
CA LYS A 146 -16.79 -12.37 -1.32
C LYS A 146 -15.36 -11.83 -1.41
N GLY A 147 -14.47 -12.36 -0.58
CA GLY A 147 -13.05 -12.05 -0.67
C GLY A 147 -12.45 -12.55 -1.99
N HIS A 148 -11.28 -12.02 -2.34
CA HIS A 148 -10.51 -12.52 -3.47
C HIS A 148 -10.13 -14.00 -3.27
N ASP A 149 -10.01 -14.73 -4.38
CA ASP A 149 -9.42 -16.07 -4.44
C ASP A 149 -8.25 -16.08 -5.43
N PRO A 150 -7.00 -16.34 -5.01
CA PRO A 150 -6.55 -16.50 -3.62
C PRO A 150 -6.80 -15.26 -2.72
N PRO A 151 -6.79 -15.39 -1.39
CA PRO A 151 -7.04 -14.27 -0.49
C PRO A 151 -6.05 -13.10 -0.70
N LEU A 152 -6.59 -11.90 -0.92
CA LEU A 152 -5.80 -10.68 -0.90
C LEU A 152 -5.65 -10.18 0.53
N PHE A 153 -4.47 -10.39 1.10
CA PHE A 153 -4.12 -9.93 2.43
C PHE A 153 -3.91 -8.42 2.47
N ILE A 154 -4.36 -7.84 3.57
CA ILE A 154 -4.26 -6.42 3.90
C ILE A 154 -3.41 -6.29 5.16
N SER A 155 -2.42 -5.41 5.08
CA SER A 155 -1.54 -5.06 6.16
C SER A 155 -1.98 -3.73 6.79
N LEU A 156 -1.94 -3.67 8.12
CA LEU A 156 -2.15 -2.47 8.93
C LEU A 156 -0.90 -2.27 9.76
N ASP A 157 -0.24 -1.13 9.65
CA ASP A 157 0.97 -0.75 10.40
C ASP A 157 2.07 -1.85 10.39
N GLY A 158 2.24 -2.51 9.24
CA GLY A 158 3.23 -3.56 9.00
C GLY A 158 2.82 -4.98 9.43
N GLU A 159 1.59 -5.19 9.91
CA GLU A 159 1.05 -6.49 10.30
C GLU A 159 -0.12 -6.93 9.41
N ILE A 160 -0.06 -8.17 8.90
CA ILE A 160 -1.19 -8.77 8.18
C ILE A 160 -2.37 -8.92 9.14
N SER A 161 -3.44 -8.19 8.87
CA SER A 161 -4.56 -8.07 9.79
C SER A 161 -5.86 -8.66 9.26
N MET A 162 -6.06 -8.64 7.93
CA MET A 162 -7.34 -9.00 7.32
C MET A 162 -7.20 -9.31 5.83
N THR A 163 -8.31 -9.69 5.21
CA THR A 163 -8.41 -9.90 3.76
C THR A 163 -9.58 -9.10 3.22
N THR A 164 -9.55 -8.78 1.93
CA THR A 164 -10.70 -8.15 1.23
C THR A 164 -12.01 -8.94 1.38
N PRO A 165 -13.18 -8.29 1.27
CA PRO A 165 -13.37 -6.85 1.02
C PRO A 165 -13.02 -6.00 2.25
N VAL A 166 -12.49 -4.80 2.03
CA VAL A 166 -12.20 -3.83 3.11
C VAL A 166 -12.51 -2.41 2.67
N ARG A 167 -12.92 -1.59 3.64
CA ARG A 167 -13.05 -0.15 3.53
C ARG A 167 -12.24 0.52 4.64
N PHE A 168 -11.46 1.51 4.27
CA PHE A 168 -10.69 2.37 5.15
C PHE A 168 -11.35 3.74 5.19
N GLU A 169 -11.35 4.34 6.37
CA GLU A 169 -11.87 5.68 6.61
C GLU A 169 -10.86 6.44 7.47
N PHE A 170 -10.52 7.66 7.05
CA PHE A 170 -9.66 8.57 7.76
C PHE A 170 -10.47 9.39 8.76
N HIS A 171 -9.95 9.50 9.98
CA HIS A 171 -10.57 10.26 11.06
C HIS A 171 -9.55 11.23 11.66
N GLU A 172 -9.91 12.51 11.68
CA GLU A 172 -9.06 13.59 12.23
C GLU A 172 -9.08 13.61 13.76
N GLY A 173 -8.01 14.11 14.37
CA GLY A 173 -7.98 14.44 15.79
C GLY A 173 -8.16 13.25 16.75
N GLN A 174 -7.85 12.03 16.31
CA GLN A 174 -8.08 10.82 17.11
C GLN A 174 -6.98 10.56 18.15
N LEU A 175 -5.78 11.13 17.97
CA LEU A 175 -4.64 10.91 18.85
C LEU A 175 -3.96 12.23 19.23
N ASN A 176 -3.57 12.31 20.50
CA ASN A 176 -2.60 13.30 20.98
C ASN A 176 -1.25 12.61 21.12
N VAL A 177 -0.26 13.04 20.34
CA VAL A 177 1.07 12.43 20.29
C VAL A 177 2.12 13.45 20.73
N ARG A 178 3.09 13.01 21.54
CA ARG A 178 4.23 13.84 21.91
C ARG A 178 5.25 13.85 20.75
N GLY A 179 5.47 15.02 20.15
CA GLY A 179 6.42 15.22 19.06
C GLY A 179 7.63 16.08 19.42
N GLY A 180 8.58 16.18 18.48
CA GLY A 180 9.66 17.18 18.55
C GLY A 180 9.12 18.60 18.29
N GLN A 181 9.95 19.62 18.54
CA GLN A 181 9.55 21.02 18.37
C GLN A 181 9.17 21.38 16.92
N SER A 182 9.75 20.67 15.95
CA SER A 182 9.49 20.87 14.52
C SER A 182 9.14 19.53 13.89
N PRO A 183 7.87 19.32 13.51
CA PRO A 183 7.48 18.10 12.82
C PRO A 183 7.99 18.12 11.37
N PRO A 184 8.27 16.95 10.77
CA PRO A 184 8.72 16.88 9.38
C PRO A 184 7.58 17.25 8.41
N ASN A 185 7.93 17.91 7.30
CA ASN A 185 7.03 18.23 6.19
C ASN A 185 5.84 19.15 6.55
N VAL A 186 6.00 20.02 7.58
CA VAL A 186 5.03 21.05 8.00
C VAL A 186 5.48 22.44 7.55
#